data_AF-A0ABD5T9K3-F1
#
_entry.id   AF-A0ABD5T9K3-F1
#
_cell.length_a   1.000
_cell.length_b   1.000
_cell.length_c   1.000
_cell.angle_alpha   90.00
_cell.angle_beta   90.00
_cell.angle_gamma   90.00
#
_symmetry.space_group_name_H-M   'P 1'
#
loop_
_entity.id
_entity.type
_entity.pdbx_description
1 polymer ?
#
loop_
_entity_poly.entity_id
_entity_poly.type
_entity_poly.pdbx_seq_one_letter_code
_entity_poly.pdbx_strand_id
1 'polypeptide(L)' 'AVAGLNTATVGAIGPPTAETAAEHGIDVDVVPDDAEFEALATAVVETATQR' A
#
# COMPACT_ATOMS: atom_id res chain seq x y z
N ALA A 1 13.84 3.73 -6.36
CA ALA A 1 12.85 3.85 -5.29
C ALA A 1 12.65 5.32 -4.92
N VAL A 2 11.40 5.72 -4.68
CA VAL A 2 11.03 7.08 -4.26
C VAL A 2 11.49 7.30 -2.81
N ALA A 3 12.09 8.46 -2.52
CA ALA A 3 12.60 8.77 -1.19
C ALA A 3 11.49 8.71 -0.13
N GLY A 4 11.76 8.03 0.99
CA GLY A 4 10.81 7.84 2.10
C GLY A 4 9.91 6.61 1.99
N LEU A 5 9.67 6.06 0.79
CA LEU A 5 8.77 4.91 0.63
C LEU A 5 9.41 3.57 1.03
N ASN A 6 10.73 3.44 0.94
CA ASN A 6 11.44 2.21 1.34
C ASN A 6 11.33 1.87 2.83
N THR A 7 10.95 2.84 3.66
CA THR A 7 10.82 2.68 5.11
C THR A 7 9.39 2.93 5.59
N ALA A 8 8.47 3.23 4.68
CA ALA A 8 7.06 3.45 5.00
C ALA A 8 6.27 2.17 4.73
N THR A 9 5.11 2.04 5.37
CA THR A 9 4.09 1.09 4.91
C THR A 9 3.33 1.71 3.75
N VAL A 10 3.32 1.05 2.60
CA VAL A 10 2.67 1.53 1.38
C VAL A 10 1.44 0.68 1.07
N GLY A 11 0.27 1.31 0.99
CA GLY A 11 -0.98 0.68 0.58
C GLY A 11 -1.45 1.12 -0.80
N ALA A 12 -2.11 0.24 -1.54
CA ALA A 12 -2.80 0.56 -2.77
C ALA A 12 -4.26 0.09 -2.71
N ILE A 13 -5.19 0.92 -3.20
CA ILE A 13 -6.65 0.67 -3.08
C ILE A 13 -7.13 -0.57 -3.84
N GLY A 14 -6.33 -1.10 -4.77
CA GLY A 14 -6.66 -2.31 -5.50
C GLY A 14 -5.55 -2.75 -6.46
N PRO A 15 -5.69 -3.94 -7.08
CA PRO A 15 -4.65 -4.54 -7.92
C PRO A 15 -4.13 -3.64 -9.05
N PRO A 16 -4.97 -2.93 -9.82
CA PRO A 16 -4.46 -2.05 -10.89
C PRO A 16 -3.58 -0.91 -10.37
N THR A 17 -3.88 -0.38 -9.18
CA THR A 17 -3.07 0.68 -8.56
C THR A 17 -1.73 0.11 -8.06
N ALA A 18 -1.74 -1.11 -7.52
CA ALA A 18 -0.53 -1.79 -7.08
C ALA A 18 0.40 -2.13 -8.26
N GLU A 19 -0.16 -2.61 -9.38
CA GLU A 19 0.59 -2.85 -10.62
C GLU A 19 1.22 -1.57 -11.14
N THR A 20 0.44 -0.48 -11.22
CA THR A 20 0.95 0.83 -11.63
C THR A 20 2.08 1.32 -10.70
N ALA A 21 1.94 1.14 -9.38
CA ALA A 21 2.98 1.51 -8.42
C ALA A 21 4.27 0.70 -8.65
N ALA A 22 4.15 -0.61 -8.90
CA ALA A 22 5.29 -1.48 -9.17
C ALA A 22 6.03 -1.08 -10.46
N GLU A 23 5.31 -0.69 -11.52
CA GLU A 23 5.91 -0.15 -12.76
C GLU A 23 6.77 1.10 -12.50
N HIS A 24 6.45 1.86 -11.44
CA HIS A 24 7.20 3.05 -11.02
C HIS A 24 8.25 2.76 -9.94
N GLY A 25 8.49 1.48 -9.61
CA GLY A 25 9.48 1.05 -8.62
C GLY A 25 9.08 1.39 -7.18
N ILE A 26 7.79 1.29 -6.88
CA ILE A 26 7.21 1.43 -5.55
C ILE A 26 6.73 0.04 -5.11
N ASP A 27 7.28 -0.46 -4.00
CA ASP A 27 6.84 -1.71 -3.39
C ASP A 27 5.57 -1.45 -2.55
N VAL A 28 4.50 -2.20 -2.83
CA VAL A 28 3.22 -2.12 -2.11
C VAL A 28 3.17 -3.24 -1.08
N ASP A 29 2.93 -2.90 0.17
CA ASP A 29 2.81 -3.85 1.29
C ASP A 29 1.39 -4.39 1.44
N VAL A 30 0.39 -3.55 1.15
CA VAL A 30 -1.02 -3.82 1.45
C VAL A 30 -1.90 -3.50 0.26
N VAL A 31 -2.75 -4.46 -0.11
CA VAL A 31 -3.88 -4.28 -1.02
C VAL A 31 -5.09 -4.91 -0.34
N PRO A 32 -6.14 -4.16 0.02
CA PRO A 32 -7.33 -4.72 0.64
C PRO A 32 -8.13 -5.54 -0.38
N ASP A 33 -8.89 -6.53 0.11
CA ASP A 33 -9.78 -7.34 -0.72
C ASP A 33 -10.92 -6.49 -1.31
N ASP A 34 -11.47 -5.57 -0.50
CA ASP A 34 -12.48 -4.61 -0.91
C ASP A 34 -11.86 -3.26 -1.23
N ALA A 35 -12.17 -2.70 -2.41
CA ALA A 35 -11.69 -1.40 -2.87
C ALA A 35 -12.42 -0.23 -2.21
N GLU A 36 -12.47 -0.23 -0.88
CA GLU A 36 -13.09 0.79 -0.05
C GLU A 36 -12.03 1.57 0.75
N PHE A 37 -12.26 2.87 0.92
CA PHE A 37 -11.30 3.73 1.61
C PHE A 37 -11.06 3.32 3.07
N GLU A 38 -12.11 2.88 3.76
CA GLU A 38 -12.01 2.44 5.16
C GLU A 38 -11.21 1.12 5.28
N ALA A 39 -11.44 0.18 4.36
CA ALA A 39 -10.69 -1.08 4.30
C ALA A 39 -9.19 -0.83 4.07
N LEU A 40 -8.84 0.02 3.08
CA LEU A 40 -7.45 0.41 2.84
C LEU A 40 -6.82 1.10 4.04
N ALA A 41 -7.48 2.10 4.61
CA ALA A 41 -6.94 2.88 5.72
C ALA A 41 -6.68 1.99 6.95
N THR A 42 -7.63 1.10 7.26
CA THR A 42 -7.51 0.16 8.37
C THR A 42 -6.33 -0.79 8.16
N ALA A 43 -6.27 -1.47 7.01
CA ALA A 43 -5.23 -2.45 6.73
C ALA A 43 -3.81 -1.83 6.71
N VAL A 44 -3.68 -0.58 6.22
CA VAL A 44 -2.41 0.15 6.26
C VAL A 44 -2.00 0.51 7.68
N VAL A 45 -2.90 1.02 8.50
CA VAL A 45 -2.61 1.37 9.91
C VAL A 45 -2.25 0.13 10.72
N GLU A 46 -3.01 -0.97 10.54
CA GLU A 46 -2.71 -2.24 11.18
C GLU A 46 -1.31 -2.73 10.79
N THR A 47 -0.97 -2.71 9.50
CA THR A 47 0.35 -3.14 9.04
C THR A 47 1.47 -2.22 9.54
N ALA A 48 1.26 -0.90 9.56
CA ALA A 48 2.25 0.08 10.00
C ALA A 48 2.55 0.02 11.50
N THR A 49 1.57 -0.37 12.33
CA THR A 49 1.70 -0.44 13.79
C THR A 49 2.22 -1.79 14.29
N GLN A 50 2.22 -2.82 13.44
CA GLN A 50 2.74 -4.16 13.74
C GLN A 50 4.21 -4.36 13.33
N ARG A 51 4.83 -3.36 12.69
CA ARG A 51 6.26 -3.33 12.36
C ARG A 51 7.09 -2.71 13.48
#